data_AF-A0A1Z1M2E9-F1
#
_entry.id   AF-A0A1Z1M2E9-F1
#
_cell.length_a   1.000
_cell.length_b   1.000
_cell.length_c   1.000
_cell.angle_alpha   90.00
_cell.angle_beta   90.00
_cell.angle_gamma   90.00
#
_symmetry.space_group_name_H-M   'P 1'
#
loop_
_entity.id
_entity.type
_entity.pdbx_description
1 polymer ?
#
loop_
_entity_poly.entity_id
_entity_poly.type
_entity_poly.pdbx_seq_one_letter_code
_entity_poly.pdbx_strand_id
1 'polypeptide(L)'
;MNIDNLYCLIKVLEGQKIELYCINNEVNINISKYNYPLCFTAFKSNFIIELFCLYDNLNFLSTYHALYLGQELYKAEVSYAINQIYIQS
;
A
#
# COMPACT_ATOMS: atom_id res chain seq x y z
N MET A 1 14.56 8.28 -15.58
CA MET A 1 13.95 8.05 -14.26
C MET A 1 12.53 7.62 -14.52
N ASN A 2 12.20 6.36 -14.25
CA ASN A 2 10.82 5.90 -14.39
C ASN A 2 10.04 6.54 -13.24
N ILE A 3 9.04 7.36 -13.55
CA ILE A 3 8.11 7.86 -12.54
C ILE A 3 7.17 6.70 -12.28
N ASP A 4 7.18 6.20 -11.05
CA ASP A 4 6.25 5.15 -10.67
C ASP A 4 4.85 5.77 -10.63
N ASN A 5 3.96 5.25 -11.47
CA ASN A 5 2.59 5.76 -11.60
C ASN A 5 1.66 5.28 -10.49
N LEU A 6 2.19 4.53 -9.52
CA LEU A 6 1.47 3.96 -8.41
C LEU A 6 1.77 4.72 -7.12
N TYR A 7 0.81 5.51 -6.65
CA TYR A 7 0.86 6.13 -5.33
C TYR A 7 0.32 5.17 -4.27
N CYS A 8 1.12 4.90 -3.24
CA CYS A 8 0.75 4.00 -2.14
C CYS A 8 0.61 4.77 -0.82
N LEU A 9 -0.44 4.47 -0.06
CA LEU A 9 -0.72 5.04 1.26
C LEU A 9 -0.96 3.92 2.27
N ILE A 10 -0.21 3.91 3.36
CA ILE A 10 -0.33 2.95 4.46
C ILE A 10 -0.88 3.63 5.70
N LYS A 11 -1.81 2.94 6.38
CA LYS A 11 -2.26 3.36 7.71
C LYS A 11 -2.62 2.17 8.61
N VAL A 12 -2.60 2.43 9.91
CA VAL A 12 -3.11 1.56 10.97
C VAL A 12 -3.95 2.44 11.88
N LEU A 13 -5.21 2.10 12.06
CA LEU A 13 -6.07 2.72 13.07
C LEU A 13 -6.16 1.82 14.30
N GLU A 14 -6.48 2.41 15.45
CA GLU A 14 -6.52 1.69 16.72
C GLU A 14 -7.45 0.47 16.66
N GLY A 15 -6.92 -0.71 17.01
CA GLY A 15 -7.65 -1.98 16.94
C GLY A 15 -8.00 -2.47 15.52
N GLN A 16 -7.49 -1.81 14.47
CA GLN A 16 -7.75 -2.16 13.07
C GLN A 16 -6.54 -2.86 12.43
N LYS A 17 -6.76 -3.41 11.24
CA LYS A 17 -5.73 -4.05 10.41
C LYS A 17 -4.78 -2.99 9.83
N ILE A 18 -3.63 -3.45 9.33
CA ILE A 18 -2.81 -2.65 8.43
C ILE A 18 -3.57 -2.52 7.11
N GLU A 19 -3.65 -1.31 6.59
CA GLU A 19 -4.30 -1.00 5.32
C GLU A 19 -3.30 -0.37 4.35
N LEU A 20 -3.20 -0.91 3.14
CA LEU A 20 -2.41 -0.39 2.03
C LEU A 20 -3.37 0.01 0.90
N TYR A 21 -3.39 1.28 0.56
CA TYR A 21 -4.13 1.83 -0.57
C TYR A 21 -3.18 2.11 -1.72
N CYS A 22 -3.53 1.68 -2.92
CA CYS A 22 -2.76 1.93 -4.13
C CYS A 22 -3.63 2.65 -5.16
N ILE A 23 -3.15 3.81 -5.61
CA ILE A 23 -3.80 4.67 -6.58
C ILE A 23 -2.91 4.71 -7.82
N ASN A 24 -3.42 4.25 -8.96
CA ASN A 24 -2.71 4.32 -10.23
C ASN A 24 -3.10 5.60 -10.98
N ASN A 25 -2.11 6.46 -11.25
CA ASN A 25 -2.28 7.74 -11.91
C ASN A 25 -2.53 7.60 -13.43
N GLU A 26 -2.24 6.45 -14.04
CA GLU A 26 -2.41 6.21 -15.48
C GLU A 26 -3.74 5.55 -15.87
N VAL A 27 -4.52 5.06 -14.90
CA VAL A 27 -5.81 4.45 -15.22
C VAL A 27 -6.74 5.55 -15.72
N ASN A 28 -6.97 5.54 -17.03
CA ASN A 28 -7.92 6.40 -17.72
C ASN A 28 -9.20 6.52 -16.88
N ILE A 29 -9.51 7.76 -16.50
CA ILE A 29 -10.62 8.22 -15.64
C ILE A 29 -12.01 7.75 -16.14
N ASN A 30 -12.07 7.06 -17.30
CA ASN A 30 -13.29 6.67 -18.00
C ASN A 30 -13.72 5.20 -17.81
N ILE A 31 -12.96 4.32 -17.12
CA ILE A 31 -13.29 2.88 -17.09
C ILE A 31 -14.12 2.45 -15.87
N SER A 32 -14.14 3.23 -14.79
CA SER A 32 -15.04 2.97 -13.66
C SER A 32 -15.65 4.28 -13.19
N LYS A 33 -16.99 4.32 -13.12
CA LYS A 33 -17.79 5.43 -12.59
C LYS A 33 -17.41 5.86 -11.16
N TYR A 34 -16.53 5.10 -10.52
CA TYR A 34 -15.95 5.33 -9.21
C TYR A 34 -14.45 4.97 -9.23
N ASN A 35 -13.57 5.97 -9.09
CA ASN A 35 -12.13 5.76 -8.93
C ASN A 35 -11.82 5.32 -7.49
N TYR A 36 -12.10 4.06 -7.17
CA TYR A 36 -11.72 3.52 -5.87
C TYR A 36 -10.26 3.06 -5.88
N PRO A 37 -9.47 3.41 -4.86
CA PRO A 37 -8.13 2.86 -4.70
C PRO A 37 -8.20 1.34 -4.53
N LEU A 38 -7.20 0.63 -5.04
CA LEU A 38 -7.01 -0.76 -4.69
C LEU A 38 -6.62 -0.81 -3.20
N CYS A 39 -7.27 -1.64 -2.41
CA CYS A 39 -7.04 -1.71 -0.97
C CYS A 39 -6.67 -3.14 -0.55
N PHE A 40 -5.53 -3.28 0.11
CA PHE A 40 -5.11 -4.50 0.77
C PHE A 40 -5.17 -4.32 2.28
N THR A 41 -5.73 -5.31 2.99
CA THR A 41 -5.80 -5.26 4.45
C THR A 41 -5.37 -6.58 5.06
N ALA A 42 -4.52 -6.53 6.09
CA ALA A 42 -4.12 -7.71 6.85
C ALA A 42 -3.66 -7.35 8.26
N PHE A 43 -3.60 -8.34 9.15
CA PHE A 43 -3.06 -8.18 10.50
C PHE A 43 -1.52 -8.24 10.56
N LYS A 44 -0.87 -8.63 9.47
CA LYS A 44 0.59 -8.73 9.37
C LYS A 44 1.04 -8.18 8.02
N SER A 45 2.20 -7.52 8.02
CA SER A 45 2.72 -6.86 6.81
C SER A 45 3.07 -7.86 5.71
N ASN A 46 3.54 -9.05 6.08
CA ASN A 46 3.91 -10.10 5.14
C ASN A 46 2.73 -10.54 4.24
N PHE A 47 1.53 -10.63 4.79
CA PHE A 47 0.33 -10.95 4.01
C PHE A 47 -0.05 -9.82 3.05
N ILE A 48 0.16 -8.56 3.44
CA ILE A 48 0.00 -7.44 2.50
C ILE A 48 0.99 -7.58 1.36
N ILE A 49 2.26 -7.88 1.64
CA ILE A 49 3.30 -8.06 0.61
C ILE A 49 2.95 -9.24 -0.31
N GLU A 50 2.52 -10.39 0.22
CA GLU A 50 2.11 -11.54 -0.58
C GLU A 50 0.93 -11.19 -1.51
N LEU A 51 -0.12 -10.55 -0.97
CA LEU A 51 -1.27 -10.11 -1.77
C LEU A 51 -0.87 -9.06 -2.82
N PHE A 52 0.01 -8.15 -2.44
CA PHE A 52 0.56 -7.15 -3.33
C PHE A 52 1.32 -7.84 -4.47
N CYS A 53 2.22 -8.77 -4.17
CA CYS A 53 3.00 -9.54 -5.14
C CYS A 53 2.15 -10.34 -6.15
N LEU A 54 0.97 -10.81 -5.74
CA LEU A 54 0.02 -11.52 -6.60
C LEU A 54 -0.74 -10.59 -7.55
N TYR A 55 -0.69 -9.28 -7.35
CA TYR A 55 -1.36 -8.32 -8.21
C TYR A 55 -0.50 -8.04 -9.46
N ASP A 56 -0.92 -8.56 -10.62
CA ASP A 56 -0.18 -8.54 -11.90
C ASP A 56 0.31 -7.16 -12.38
N ASN A 57 -0.25 -6.06 -11.85
CA ASN A 57 0.15 -4.70 -12.14
C ASN A 57 1.29 -4.18 -11.25
N LEU A 58 2.13 -5.03 -10.67
CA LEU A 58 3.30 -4.59 -9.90
C LEU A 58 4.55 -4.29 -10.72
N ASN A 59 4.54 -4.57 -12.02
CA ASN A 59 5.65 -4.24 -12.92
C ASN A 59 5.95 -2.72 -13.03
N PHE A 60 5.16 -1.88 -12.34
CA PHE A 60 5.30 -0.42 -12.31
C PHE A 60 6.08 0.12 -11.10
N LEU A 61 6.54 -0.74 -10.17
CA LEU A 61 7.31 -0.29 -9.01
C LEU A 61 8.81 -0.41 -9.23
N SER A 62 9.50 0.72 -9.17
CA SER A 62 10.96 0.75 -9.06
C SER A 62 11.42 0.11 -7.75
N THR A 63 12.65 -0.41 -7.75
CA THR A 63 13.29 -0.96 -6.54
C THR A 63 13.31 0.05 -5.40
N TYR A 64 13.43 1.35 -5.71
CA TYR A 64 13.42 2.42 -4.71
C TYR A 64 12.07 2.52 -4.00
N HIS A 65 10.97 2.59 -4.76
CA HIS A 65 9.63 2.66 -4.16
C HIS A 65 9.26 1.34 -3.47
N ALA A 66 9.70 0.18 -3.97
CA ALA A 66 9.49 -1.09 -3.29
C ALA A 66 10.18 -1.13 -1.92
N LEU A 67 11.42 -0.62 -1.84
CA LEU A 67 12.16 -0.51 -0.58
C LEU A 67 11.48 0.46 0.39
N TYR A 68 11.07 1.63 -0.09
CA TYR A 68 10.34 2.61 0.71
C TYR A 68 9.03 2.02 1.25
N LEU A 69 8.26 1.34 0.40
CA LEU A 69 7.01 0.69 0.80
C LEU A 69 7.24 -0.35 1.90
N GLY A 70 8.32 -1.14 1.79
CA GLY A 70 8.72 -2.09 2.84
C GLY A 70 9.05 -1.40 4.17
N GLN A 71 9.72 -0.24 4.14
CA GLN A 71 10.02 0.54 5.35
C GLN A 71 8.74 1.06 6.03
N GLU A 72 7.80 1.59 5.25
CA GLU A 72 6.53 2.09 5.77
C GLU A 72 5.64 0.95 6.30
N LEU A 73 5.59 -0.20 5.61
CA LEU A 73 4.88 -1.39 6.10
C LEU A 73 5.47 -1.92 7.42
N TYR A 74 6.79 -1.88 7.56
CA TYR A 74 7.44 -2.28 8.81
C TYR A 74 7.09 -1.33 9.95
N LYS A 75 7.09 0.00 9.71
CA LYS A 75 6.63 0.98 10.71
C LYS A 75 5.17 0.73 11.11
N ALA A 76 4.30 0.46 10.13
CA ALA A 76 2.90 0.12 10.37
C ALA A 76 2.75 -1.13 11.26
N GLU A 77 3.53 -2.18 10.99
CA GLU A 77 3.47 -3.41 11.77
C GLU A 77 3.96 -3.22 13.21
N VAL A 78 5.03 -2.44 13.41
CA VAL A 78 5.48 -2.06 14.76
C VAL A 78 4.37 -1.31 15.49
N SER A 79 3.77 -0.29 14.85
CA SER A 79 2.67 0.49 15.43
C SER A 79 1.47 -0.38 15.77
N TYR A 80 1.08 -1.30 14.88
CA TYR A 80 0.02 -2.27 15.14
C TYR A 80 0.33 -3.14 16.36
N ALA A 81 1.56 -3.66 16.46
CA ALA A 81 1.98 -4.50 17.58
C ALA A 81 1.96 -3.80 18.94
N ILE A 82 2.15 -2.47 18.97
CA ILE A 82 2.09 -1.65 20.19
C ILE A 82 0.74 -0.92 20.37
N ASN A 83 -0.29 -1.29 19.59
CA ASN A 83 -1.61 -0.66 19.58
C ASN A 83 -1.57 0.88 19.38
N GLN A 84 -0.67 1.36 18.53
CA GLN A 84 -0.55 2.76 18.15
C GLN A 84 -1.13 3.01 16.76
N ILE A 85 -1.67 4.21 16.57
CA ILE A 85 -2.09 4.70 15.26
C ILE A 85 -0.83 4.96 14.42
N TYR A 86 -0.92 4.64 13.14
CA TYR A 86 0.10 4.99 12.15
C TYR A 86 -0.53 5.54 10.90
N ILE A 87 0.01 6.66 10.42
CA ILE A 87 -0.34 7.29 9.15
C ILE A 87 0.99 7.57 8.46
N GLN A 88 1.17 7.05 7.25
CA GLN A 88 2.36 7.30 6.44
C GLN A 88 2.60 8.81 6.26
N SER A 89 3.85 9.24 6.38
CA SER A 89 4.31 10.64 6.24
C SER A 89 5.12 10.85 4.96
#